data_AF-A0A520ZT67-F1
#
_entry.id   AF-A0A520ZT67-F1
#
_cell.length_a   1.000
_cell.length_b   1.000
_cell.length_c   1.000
_cell.angle_alpha   90.00
_cell.angle_beta   90.00
_cell.angle_gamma   90.00
#
_symmetry.space_group_name_H-M   'P 1'
#
loop_
_entity.id
_entity.type
_entity.pdbx_description
1 polymer ?
#
loop_
_entity_poly.entity_id
_entity_poly.type
_entity_poly.pdbx_seq_one_letter_code
_entity_poly.pdbx_strand_id
1 'polypeptide(L)'
;MRETVSKYVQNIADALVAGDASSLGRFYRYPLAVFMNDSISVELNEEASVKIFYDRRETLLRSGVKDIETRVLEVKEETDGRLRVTADWNFLTESRRVIAQNKLRYFCRVETDGELTIEIIEFLERNMGSMPDLMESVSRLH
;
A
#
# COMPACT_ATOMS: atom_id res chain seq x y z
N MET A 1 -5.16 4.27 19.24
CA MET A 1 -5.12 3.26 18.16
C MET A 1 -5.29 3.87 16.77
N ARG A 2 -6.43 4.47 16.43
CA ARG A 2 -6.66 5.04 15.07
C ARG A 2 -5.57 6.03 14.62
N GLU A 3 -5.14 6.96 15.47
CA GLU A 3 -4.09 7.92 15.12
C GLU A 3 -2.75 7.23 14.81
N THR A 4 -2.37 6.24 15.62
CA THR A 4 -1.17 5.40 15.40
C THR A 4 -1.25 4.70 14.05
N VAL A 5 -2.39 4.08 13.74
CA VAL A 5 -2.61 3.39 12.46
C VAL A 5 -2.61 4.38 11.30
N SER A 6 -3.19 5.57 11.44
CA SER A 6 -3.14 6.61 10.41
C SER A 6 -1.71 7.03 10.10
N LYS A 7 -0.90 7.30 11.13
CA LYS A 7 0.52 7.63 10.95
C LYS A 7 1.28 6.47 10.30
N TYR A 8 1.00 5.24 10.72
CA TYR A 8 1.61 4.05 10.15
C TYR A 8 1.31 3.89 8.66
N VAL A 9 0.04 3.97 8.25
CA VAL A 9 -0.36 3.88 6.83
C VAL A 9 0.23 5.03 6.01
N GLN A 10 0.28 6.24 6.56
CA GLN A 10 0.93 7.38 5.91
C GLN A 10 2.43 7.16 5.72
N ASN A 11 3.14 6.62 6.72
CA ASN A 11 4.58 6.33 6.62
C ASN A 11 4.90 5.35 5.47
N ILE A 12 4.01 4.39 5.19
CA ILE A 12 4.18 3.48 4.04
C ILE A 12 4.10 4.26 2.74
N ALA A 13 3.10 5.14 2.61
CA ALA A 13 2.90 5.98 1.44
C ALA A 13 4.11 6.90 1.20
N ASP A 14 4.60 7.54 2.27
CA ASP A 14 5.78 8.41 2.24
C ASP A 14 7.03 7.64 1.80
N ALA A 15 7.26 6.45 2.36
CA ALA A 15 8.39 5.60 1.99
C ALA A 15 8.32 5.15 0.52
N LEU A 16 7.12 4.85 0.00
CA LEU A 16 6.92 4.49 -1.40
C LEU A 16 7.25 5.65 -2.35
N VAL A 17 6.82 6.88 -2.04
CA VAL A 17 7.14 8.07 -2.85
C VAL A 17 8.63 8.39 -2.78
N ALA A 18 9.22 8.33 -1.58
CA ALA A 18 10.65 8.56 -1.36
C ALA A 18 11.53 7.53 -2.08
N GLY A 19 11.02 6.32 -2.34
CA GLY A 19 11.81 5.20 -2.88
C GLY A 19 12.71 4.56 -1.85
N ASP A 20 12.36 4.70 -0.58
CA ASP A 20 13.06 4.06 0.53
C ASP A 20 12.58 2.61 0.68
N ALA A 21 12.99 1.78 -0.28
CA ALA A 21 12.61 0.36 -0.32
C ALA A 21 13.10 -0.41 0.91
N SER A 22 14.25 -0.02 1.46
CA SER A 22 14.82 -0.55 2.70
C SER A 22 13.86 -0.36 3.87
N SER A 23 13.25 0.81 3.99
CA SER A 23 12.24 1.07 5.01
C SER A 23 10.88 0.47 4.71
N LEU A 24 10.58 0.07 3.47
CA LEU A 24 9.30 -0.56 3.14
C LEU A 24 9.21 -1.99 3.66
N GLY A 25 10.32 -2.75 3.63
CA GLY A 25 10.37 -4.14 4.06
C GLY A 25 9.86 -4.36 5.49
N ARG A 26 10.17 -3.45 6.42
CA ARG A 26 9.78 -3.54 7.84
C ARG A 26 8.27 -3.46 8.09
N PHE A 27 7.49 -2.92 7.15
CA PHE A 27 6.04 -2.79 7.32
C PHE A 27 5.30 -4.10 7.02
N TYR A 28 5.97 -5.08 6.42
CA TYR A 28 5.32 -6.28 5.90
C TYR A 28 5.85 -7.54 6.58
N ARG A 29 4.94 -8.47 6.83
CA ARG A 29 5.27 -9.83 7.22
C ARG A 29 5.25 -10.72 5.99
N TYR A 30 6.29 -11.52 5.81
CA TYR A 30 6.40 -12.44 4.68
C TYR A 30 6.04 -13.88 5.06
N PRO A 31 5.40 -14.65 4.16
CA PRO A 31 4.95 -14.25 2.82
C PRO A 31 3.77 -13.26 2.88
N LEU A 32 3.81 -12.23 2.03
CA LEU A 32 2.81 -11.18 1.96
C LEU A 32 1.81 -11.50 0.84
N ALA A 33 0.54 -11.65 1.17
CA ALA A 33 -0.50 -11.84 0.17
C ALA A 33 -1.13 -10.50 -0.25
N VAL A 34 -1.20 -10.26 -1.55
CA VAL A 34 -1.81 -9.07 -2.14
C VAL A 34 -2.97 -9.50 -3.04
N PHE A 35 -4.18 -9.26 -2.57
CA PHE A 35 -5.41 -9.53 -3.28
C PHE A 35 -5.79 -8.32 -4.14
N MET A 36 -5.83 -8.52 -5.44
CA MET A 36 -6.36 -7.58 -6.43
C MET A 36 -7.68 -8.15 -6.97
N ASN A 37 -8.54 -7.30 -7.54
CA ASN A 37 -9.90 -7.71 -7.98
C ASN A 37 -9.93 -9.00 -8.82
N ASP A 38 -8.90 -9.23 -9.62
CA ASP A 38 -8.79 -10.27 -10.64
C ASP A 38 -7.60 -11.22 -10.45
N SER A 39 -6.76 -11.00 -9.44
CA SER A 39 -5.53 -11.79 -9.22
C SER A 39 -5.06 -11.74 -7.78
N ILE A 40 -4.23 -12.71 -7.41
CA ILE A 40 -3.55 -12.77 -6.11
C ILE A 40 -2.06 -12.82 -6.40
N SER A 41 -1.30 -11.86 -5.86
CA SER A 41 0.17 -11.94 -5.80
C SER A 41 0.60 -12.40 -4.41
N VAL A 42 1.68 -13.18 -4.35
CA VAL A 42 2.28 -13.59 -3.08
C VAL A 42 3.76 -13.25 -3.13
N GLU A 43 4.15 -12.27 -2.32
CA GLU A 43 5.54 -11.89 -2.17
C GLU A 43 6.19 -12.76 -1.10
N LEU A 44 7.14 -13.60 -1.50
CA LEU A 44 7.69 -14.63 -0.61
C LEU A 44 8.64 -14.07 0.44
N ASN A 45 9.30 -12.95 0.14
CA ASN A 45 10.29 -12.33 1.02
C ASN A 45 10.48 -10.83 0.69
N GLU A 46 11.27 -10.18 1.53
CA GLU A 46 11.60 -8.76 1.40
C GLU A 46 12.31 -8.42 0.09
N GLU A 47 13.30 -9.24 -0.32
CA GLU A 47 14.08 -9.02 -1.54
C GLU A 47 13.19 -9.00 -2.79
N ALA A 48 12.24 -9.93 -2.90
CA ALA A 48 11.28 -9.97 -4.00
C ALA A 48 10.39 -8.71 -4.02
N SER A 49 10.00 -8.22 -2.84
CA SER A 49 9.11 -7.06 -2.69
C SER A 49 9.80 -5.74 -3.04
N VAL A 50 11.11 -5.63 -2.76
CA VAL A 50 11.91 -4.43 -3.08
C VAL A 50 11.82 -4.10 -4.57
N LYS A 51 11.99 -5.08 -5.45
CA LYS A 51 11.88 -4.87 -6.90
C LYS A 51 10.50 -4.33 -7.28
N ILE A 52 9.44 -4.91 -6.71
CA ILE A 52 8.06 -4.51 -6.98
C ILE A 52 7.80 -3.09 -6.47
N PHE A 53 8.33 -2.70 -5.31
CA PHE A 53 8.22 -1.35 -4.81
C PHE A 53 8.89 -0.33 -5.72
N TYR A 54 10.07 -0.66 -6.28
CA TYR A 54 10.72 0.20 -7.27
C TYR A 54 9.88 0.31 -8.55
N ASP A 55 9.46 -0.81 -9.13
CA ASP A 55 8.63 -0.82 -10.35
C ASP A 55 7.33 -0.03 -10.15
N ARG A 56 6.71 -0.17 -8.98
CA ARG A 56 5.50 0.57 -8.58
C ARG A 56 5.78 2.07 -8.46
N ARG A 57 6.85 2.45 -7.77
CA ARG A 57 7.26 3.85 -7.62
C ARG A 57 7.53 4.50 -8.98
N GLU A 58 8.33 3.86 -9.83
CA GLU A 58 8.61 4.38 -11.17
C GLU A 58 7.34 4.59 -11.99
N THR A 59 6.42 3.64 -11.89
CA THR A 59 5.11 3.74 -12.53
C THR A 59 4.32 4.94 -12.01
N LEU A 60 4.27 5.14 -10.69
CA LEU A 60 3.61 6.30 -10.05
C LEU A 60 4.25 7.63 -10.48
N LEU A 61 5.58 7.71 -10.52
CA LEU A 61 6.29 8.93 -10.91
C LEU A 61 6.09 9.28 -12.39
N ARG A 62 6.19 8.30 -13.30
CA ARG A 62 5.92 8.49 -14.74
C ARG A 62 4.51 8.98 -15.01
N SER A 63 3.61 8.50 -14.17
CA SER A 63 2.20 8.84 -14.11
C SER A 63 1.89 10.24 -13.55
N GLY A 64 2.90 10.99 -13.09
CA GLY A 64 2.73 12.34 -12.55
C GLY A 64 2.38 12.42 -11.06
N VAL A 65 2.40 11.28 -10.34
CA VAL A 65 2.26 11.28 -8.88
C VAL A 65 3.48 11.93 -8.25
N LYS A 66 3.25 12.87 -7.34
CA LYS A 66 4.27 13.56 -6.55
C LYS A 66 4.11 13.32 -5.06
N ASP A 67 2.91 13.01 -4.62
CA ASP A 67 2.59 12.76 -3.22
C ASP A 67 1.43 11.75 -3.11
N ILE A 68 1.30 11.11 -1.96
CA ILE A 68 0.21 10.19 -1.64
C ILE A 68 -0.36 10.59 -0.27
N GLU A 69 -1.63 10.97 -0.24
CA GLU A 69 -2.34 11.21 1.01
C GLU A 69 -3.19 10.00 1.36
N THR A 70 -3.01 9.49 2.58
CA THR A 70 -3.78 8.36 3.10
C THR A 70 -4.81 8.80 4.11
N ARG A 71 -5.94 8.10 4.14
CA ARG A 71 -7.00 8.33 5.13
C ARG A 71 -7.54 7.01 5.65
N VAL A 72 -7.29 6.73 6.93
CA VAL A 72 -7.87 5.57 7.62
C VAL A 72 -9.36 5.81 7.87
N LEU A 73 -10.18 4.99 7.23
CA LEU A 73 -11.64 5.01 7.32
C LEU A 73 -12.13 4.23 8.53
N GLU A 74 -11.57 3.04 8.73
CA GLU A 74 -11.98 2.08 9.76
C GLU A 74 -10.76 1.36 10.33
N VAL A 75 -10.78 1.12 11.65
CA VAL A 75 -9.89 0.19 12.34
C VAL A 75 -10.77 -0.72 13.18
N LYS A 76 -10.71 -2.02 12.90
CA LYS A 76 -11.43 -3.05 13.65
C LYS A 76 -10.43 -3.97 14.33
N GLU A 77 -10.58 -4.14 15.63
CA GLU A 77 -9.84 -5.15 16.38
C GLU A 77 -10.41 -6.54 16.05
N GLU A 78 -9.52 -7.48 15.79
CA GLU A 78 -9.83 -8.89 15.61
C GLU A 78 -9.19 -9.69 16.77
N THR A 79 -9.38 -11.00 16.79
CA THR A 79 -8.77 -11.86 17.82
C THR A 79 -7.26 -12.01 17.62
N ASP A 80 -6.53 -12.33 18.69
CA ASP A 80 -5.10 -12.69 18.63
C ASP A 80 -4.19 -11.54 18.15
N GLY A 81 -4.43 -10.33 18.65
CA GLY A 81 -3.59 -9.15 18.37
C GLY A 81 -3.66 -8.65 16.93
N ARG A 82 -4.66 -9.08 16.15
CA ARG A 82 -4.84 -8.66 14.76
C ARG A 82 -5.75 -7.45 14.64
N LEU A 83 -5.47 -6.62 13.65
CA LEU A 83 -6.28 -5.46 13.28
C LEU A 83 -6.67 -5.57 11.82
N ARG A 84 -7.90 -5.17 11.49
CA ARG A 84 -8.36 -4.96 10.13
C ARG A 84 -8.52 -3.48 9.89
N VAL A 85 -7.76 -2.93 8.95
CA VAL A 85 -7.68 -1.49 8.68
C VAL A 85 -8.18 -1.22 7.28
N THR A 86 -9.17 -0.34 7.12
CA THR A 86 -9.60 0.13 5.81
C THR A 86 -9.13 1.56 5.61
N ALA A 87 -8.47 1.86 4.49
CA ALA A 87 -7.92 3.17 4.19
C ALA A 87 -8.09 3.56 2.72
N ASP A 88 -8.27 4.85 2.48
CA ASP A 88 -8.15 5.45 1.15
C ASP A 88 -6.71 5.91 0.92
N TRP A 89 -6.24 5.76 -0.32
CA TRP A 89 -4.98 6.26 -0.84
C TRP A 89 -5.27 7.17 -2.02
N ASN A 90 -5.00 8.47 -1.85
CA ASN A 90 -5.18 9.49 -2.87
C ASN A 90 -3.82 9.82 -3.50
N PHE A 91 -3.70 9.63 -4.80
CA PHE A 91 -2.48 9.91 -5.54
C PHE A 91 -2.55 11.33 -6.10
N LEU A 92 -1.58 12.16 -5.75
CA LEU A 92 -1.62 13.59 -5.96
C LEU A 92 -0.54 14.05 -6.94
N THR A 93 -0.87 15.04 -7.77
CA THR A 93 0.11 15.79 -8.55
C THR A 93 0.82 16.84 -7.70
N GLU A 94 1.80 17.53 -8.28
CA GLU A 94 2.45 18.71 -7.67
C GLU A 94 1.45 19.80 -7.28
N SER A 95 0.40 20.00 -8.07
CA SER A 95 -0.68 20.96 -7.81
C SER A 95 -1.71 20.44 -6.79
N ARG A 96 -1.41 19.37 -6.05
CA ARG A 96 -2.31 18.70 -5.09
C ARG A 96 -3.63 18.22 -5.70
N ARG A 97 -3.68 17.97 -7.02
CA ARG A 97 -4.86 17.39 -7.66
C ARG A 97 -4.82 15.86 -7.51
N VAL A 98 -5.92 15.27 -7.06
CA VAL A 98 -6.11 13.81 -7.06
C VAL A 98 -6.24 13.31 -8.50
N ILE A 99 -5.37 12.39 -8.89
CA ILE A 99 -5.35 11.78 -10.23
C ILE A 99 -5.71 10.30 -10.24
N ALA A 100 -5.61 9.64 -9.09
CA ALA A 100 -6.13 8.31 -8.83
C ALA A 100 -6.48 8.16 -7.35
N GLN A 101 -7.31 7.18 -7.04
CA GLN A 101 -7.67 6.80 -5.68
C GLN A 101 -7.77 5.28 -5.59
N ASN A 102 -7.19 4.70 -4.54
CA ASN A 102 -7.41 3.32 -4.17
C ASN A 102 -8.05 3.23 -2.79
N LYS A 103 -8.90 2.24 -2.60
CA LYS A 103 -9.39 1.83 -1.28
C LYS A 103 -8.82 0.47 -0.95
N LEU A 104 -8.10 0.41 0.16
CA LEU A 104 -7.32 -0.73 0.59
C LEU A 104 -7.83 -1.23 1.93
N ARG A 105 -7.75 -2.55 2.11
CA ARG A 105 -7.90 -3.19 3.40
C ARG A 105 -6.61 -3.91 3.75
N TYR A 106 -6.09 -3.61 4.93
CA TYR A 106 -4.93 -4.28 5.51
C TYR A 106 -5.39 -5.21 6.61
N PHE A 107 -4.82 -6.41 6.63
CA PHE A 107 -4.85 -7.28 7.80
C PHE A 107 -3.48 -7.17 8.45
N CYS A 108 -3.47 -6.57 9.64
CA CYS A 108 -2.27 -6.28 10.38
C CYS A 108 -2.18 -7.15 11.63
N ARG A 109 -0.96 -7.35 12.12
CA ARG A 109 -0.67 -7.95 13.42
C ARG A 109 0.09 -6.94 14.27
N VAL A 110 -0.30 -6.82 15.54
CA VAL A 110 0.49 -6.13 16.55
C VAL A 110 1.49 -7.15 17.10
N GLU A 111 2.77 -6.90 16.88
CA GLU A 111 3.87 -7.72 17.37
C GLU A 111 4.08 -7.50 18.88
N THR A 112 4.90 -8.35 19.50
CA THR A 112 5.11 -8.35 20.97
C THR A 112 5.76 -7.07 21.50
N ASP A 113 6.51 -6.36 20.66
CA ASP A 113 7.12 -5.07 20.95
C ASP A 113 6.17 -3.88 20.70
N GLY A 114 4.95 -4.16 20.24
CA GLY A 114 3.93 -3.16 19.91
C GLY A 114 4.05 -2.61 18.48
N GLU A 115 4.98 -3.09 17.66
CA GLU A 115 5.06 -2.73 16.26
C GLU A 115 3.90 -3.34 15.46
N LEU A 116 3.47 -2.63 14.42
CA LEU A 116 2.43 -3.11 13.51
C LEU A 116 3.10 -3.67 12.26
N THR A 117 2.69 -4.85 11.82
CA THR A 117 3.09 -5.46 10.55
C THR A 117 1.87 -5.79 9.70
N ILE A 118 1.99 -5.74 8.38
CA ILE A 118 0.93 -6.11 7.44
C ILE A 118 1.15 -7.54 6.96
N GLU A 119 0.15 -8.40 7.14
CA GLU A 119 0.16 -9.80 6.69
C GLU A 119 -0.55 -9.95 5.34
N ILE A 120 -1.58 -9.15 5.08
CA ILE A 120 -2.40 -9.20 3.86
C ILE A 120 -2.80 -7.78 3.43
N ILE A 121 -2.78 -7.55 2.12
CA ILE A 121 -3.33 -6.36 1.47
C ILE A 121 -4.47 -6.79 0.53
N GLU A 122 -5.61 -6.11 0.60
CA GLU A 122 -6.75 -6.32 -0.29
C GLU A 122 -7.13 -4.98 -0.94
N PHE A 123 -7.17 -4.96 -2.27
CA PHE A 123 -7.71 -3.84 -3.03
C PHE A 123 -9.24 -3.98 -3.09
N LEU A 124 -9.94 -3.07 -2.43
CA LEU A 124 -11.41 -3.04 -2.45
C LEU A 124 -11.93 -2.27 -3.66
N GLU A 125 -11.30 -1.13 -3.96
CA GLU A 125 -11.67 -0.27 -5.08
C GLU A 125 -10.40 0.32 -5.70
N ARG A 126 -10.36 0.35 -7.04
CA ARG A 126 -9.30 0.99 -7.83
C ARG A 126 -9.95 2.00 -8.75
N ASN A 127 -9.82 3.29 -8.42
CA ASN A 127 -10.25 4.37 -9.30
C ASN A 127 -9.01 5.01 -9.91
N MET A 128 -8.70 4.60 -11.14
CA MET A 128 -7.47 5.01 -11.81
C MET A 128 -7.58 6.37 -12.53
N GLY A 129 -8.66 7.13 -12.31
CA GLY A 129 -8.83 8.49 -12.81
C GLY A 129 -8.37 8.68 -14.27
N SER A 130 -7.65 9.75 -14.54
CA SER A 130 -7.20 10.14 -15.90
C SER A 130 -5.88 9.47 -16.33
N MET A 131 -5.57 8.27 -15.86
CA MET A 131 -4.24 7.66 -16.03
C MET A 131 -4.29 6.38 -16.90
N PRO A 132 -3.86 6.47 -18.18
CA PRO A 132 -3.84 5.30 -19.08
C PRO A 132 -2.78 4.25 -18.70
N ASP A 133 -1.60 4.68 -18.20
CA ASP A 133 -0.39 3.84 -18.14
C ASP A 133 -0.29 2.89 -16.94
N LEU A 134 -1.16 3.06 -15.92
CA LEU A 134 -1.30 2.07 -14.84
C LEU A 134 -1.98 0.77 -15.32
N MET A 135 -2.64 0.78 -16.48
CA MET A 135 -3.29 -0.41 -17.05
C MET A 135 -2.28 -1.43 -17.64
N GLU A 136 -1.15 -0.95 -18.19
CA GLU A 136 -0.19 -1.84 -18.86
C GLU A 136 0.84 -2.49 -17.93
N SER A 137 1.20 -1.82 -16.85
CA SER A 137 2.28 -2.27 -15.94
C SER A 137 1.86 -3.44 -15.04
N VAL A 138 0.55 -3.63 -14.83
CA VAL A 138 0.00 -4.79 -14.09
C VAL A 138 -0.14 -6.02 -15.01
N SER A 139 -0.30 -5.81 -16.32
CA SER A 139 -0.51 -6.90 -17.29
C SER A 139 0.78 -7.64 -17.67
N ARG A 140 1.96 -7.13 -17.29
CA ARG A 140 3.28 -7.68 -17.68
C ARG A 140 3.97 -8.50 -16.58
N LEU A 141 3.27 -8.85 -15.50
CA LEU A 141 3.76 -9.74 -14.44
C LEU A 141 3.37 -11.22 -14.66
N HIS A 142 2.95 -11.58 -15.88
CA HIS A 142 2.69 -12.96 -16.28
C HIS A 142 3.77 -13.47 -17.25
#